data_AF-A0A257XFN2-F1
#
_entry.id   AF-A0A257XFN2-F1
#
_cell.length_a   1.000
_cell.length_b   1.000
_cell.length_c   1.000
_cell.angle_alpha   90.00
_cell.angle_beta   90.00
_cell.angle_gamma   90.00
#
_symmetry.space_group_name_H-M   'P 1'
#
loop_
_entity.id
_entity.type
_entity.pdbx_description
1 polymer ?
#
loop_
_entity_poly.entity_id
_entity_poly.type
_entity_poly.pdbx_seq_one_letter_code
_entity_poly.pdbx_strand_id
1 'polypeptide(L)'
;MSYSYPAEKFSSALQALMVPHPDGEHEALGRAFLECRLGLHRMNRAKLPDDIRTGIHQLECFMDTTGFVDADGEGAWVCMLKSRSADDRAEVQRLIDKLAQWFARQEP
;
A
#
# COMPACT_ATOMS: atom_id res chain seq x y z
N MET A 1 3.73 14.33 17.62
CA MET A 1 4.20 13.48 16.50
C MET A 1 3.20 13.68 15.40
N SER A 2 3.62 14.18 14.25
CA SER A 2 2.72 14.40 13.10
C SER A 2 2.70 13.13 12.25
N TYR A 3 1.49 12.65 11.96
CA TYR A 3 1.24 11.58 10.99
C TYR A 3 0.95 12.13 9.59
N SER A 4 1.26 13.41 9.33
CA SER A 4 0.90 14.06 8.07
C SER A 4 1.62 13.44 6.86
N TYR A 5 2.89 13.04 7.03
CA TYR A 5 3.60 12.34 5.96
C TYR A 5 3.00 10.97 5.61
N PRO A 6 2.78 10.04 6.56
CA PRO A 6 2.07 8.81 6.24
C PRO A 6 0.63 9.05 5.75
N ALA A 7 -0.10 10.01 6.32
CA ALA A 7 -1.46 10.33 5.86
C ALA A 7 -1.51 10.79 4.40
N GLU A 8 -0.61 11.68 3.99
CA GLU A 8 -0.45 12.13 2.60
C GLU A 8 -0.11 10.96 1.67
N LYS A 9 0.78 10.07 2.12
CA LYS A 9 1.23 8.92 1.32
C LYS A 9 0.14 7.86 1.15
N PHE A 10 -0.57 7.52 2.21
CA PHE A 10 -1.70 6.59 2.12
C PHE A 10 -2.88 7.20 1.35
N SER A 11 -3.12 8.51 1.44
CA SER A 11 -4.11 9.19 0.61
C SER A 11 -3.73 9.16 -0.87
N SER A 12 -2.45 9.38 -1.18
CA SER A 12 -1.92 9.26 -2.55
C SER A 12 -2.04 7.83 -3.08
N ALA A 13 -1.79 6.82 -2.24
CA ALA A 13 -1.99 5.42 -2.58
C ALA A 13 -3.47 5.11 -2.90
N LEU A 14 -4.41 5.62 -2.10
CA LEU A 14 -5.84 5.48 -2.37
C LEU A 14 -6.27 6.16 -3.67
N GLN A 15 -5.82 7.39 -3.91
CA GLN A 15 -6.13 8.09 -5.16
C GLN A 15 -5.60 7.32 -6.37
N ALA A 16 -4.38 6.77 -6.25
CA ALA A 16 -3.80 5.92 -7.28
C ALA A 16 -4.62 4.66 -7.55
N LEU A 17 -5.53 4.23 -6.66
CA LEU A 17 -6.43 3.08 -6.89
C LEU A 17 -7.80 3.51 -7.47
N MET A 18 -8.24 4.73 -7.20
CA MET A 18 -9.58 5.24 -7.56
C MET A 18 -9.68 5.84 -8.97
N VAL A 19 -8.56 6.24 -9.57
CA VAL A 19 -8.53 6.82 -10.93
C VAL A 19 -8.68 5.70 -11.98
N PRO A 20 -9.31 5.91 -13.14
CA PRO A 20 -9.27 4.94 -14.23
C PRO A 20 -7.82 4.75 -14.72
N HIS A 21 -7.33 3.52 -14.68
CA HIS A 21 -5.92 3.19 -14.95
C HIS A 21 -5.68 2.93 -16.45
N PRO A 22 -5.07 3.87 -17.20
CA PRO A 22 -4.76 3.63 -18.62
C PRO A 22 -3.75 2.48 -18.80
N ASP A 23 -2.83 2.32 -17.85
CA ASP A 23 -1.80 1.26 -17.83
C ASP A 23 -2.25 -0.03 -17.09
N GLY A 24 -3.48 -0.04 -16.54
CA GLY A 24 -4.10 -1.20 -15.90
C GLY A 24 -4.02 -1.23 -14.37
N GLU A 25 -4.87 -2.07 -13.76
CA GLU A 25 -5.05 -2.13 -12.30
C GLU A 25 -3.79 -2.55 -11.53
N HIS A 26 -2.90 -3.35 -12.15
CA HIS A 26 -1.68 -3.84 -11.50
C HIS A 26 -0.64 -2.73 -11.30
N GLU A 27 -0.49 -1.84 -12.28
CA GLU A 27 0.39 -0.66 -12.21
C GLU A 27 -0.06 0.29 -11.10
N ALA A 28 -1.37 0.51 -10.99
CA ALA A 28 -2.00 1.30 -9.94
C ALA A 28 -1.74 0.76 -8.54
N LEU A 29 -1.90 -0.55 -8.36
CA LEU A 29 -1.58 -1.24 -7.10
C LEU A 29 -0.08 -1.19 -6.79
N GLY A 30 0.79 -1.35 -7.80
CA GLY A 30 2.23 -1.18 -7.65
C GLY A 30 2.62 0.24 -7.18
N ARG A 31 1.97 1.27 -7.75
CA ARG A 31 2.13 2.66 -7.33
C ARG A 31 1.64 2.88 -5.89
N ALA A 32 0.49 2.30 -5.54
CA ALA A 32 -0.05 2.37 -4.19
C ALA A 32 0.91 1.75 -3.16
N PHE A 33 1.51 0.60 -3.46
CA PHE A 33 2.55 -0.02 -2.62
C PHE A 33 3.78 0.85 -2.43
N LEU A 34 4.23 1.53 -3.49
CA LEU A 34 5.36 2.45 -3.39
C LEU A 34 5.06 3.58 -2.39
N GLU A 35 3.90 4.23 -2.51
CA GLU A 35 3.51 5.32 -1.61
C GLU A 35 3.33 4.81 -0.17
N CYS A 36 2.66 3.67 0.03
CA CYS A 36 2.55 3.04 1.36
C CYS A 36 3.92 2.79 1.98
N ARG A 37 4.86 2.20 1.24
CA ARG A 37 6.22 1.94 1.72
C ARG A 37 6.95 3.23 2.12
N LEU A 38 6.80 4.30 1.32
CA LEU A 38 7.37 5.61 1.64
C LEU A 38 6.78 6.18 2.95
N GLY A 39 5.45 6.13 3.11
CA GLY A 39 4.77 6.58 4.33
C GLY A 39 5.20 5.81 5.57
N LEU A 40 5.43 4.51 5.44
CA LEU A 40 5.83 3.62 6.54
C LEU A 40 7.33 3.69 6.87
N HIS A 41 8.19 4.12 5.94
CA HIS A 41 9.65 4.08 6.09
C HIS A 41 10.18 4.95 7.25
N ARG A 42 9.54 6.10 7.50
CA ARG A 42 9.99 7.06 8.54
C ARG A 42 9.09 7.10 9.78
N MET A 43 8.12 6.18 9.87
CA MET A 43 7.11 6.22 10.93
C MET A 43 7.53 5.42 12.16
N ASN A 44 7.29 5.98 13.36
CA ASN A 44 7.46 5.25 14.59
C ASN A 44 6.25 4.33 14.87
N ARG A 45 6.42 3.03 14.61
CA ARG A 45 5.39 2.00 14.79
C ARG A 45 5.06 1.69 16.25
N ALA A 46 5.93 2.07 17.20
CA ALA A 46 5.76 1.72 18.61
C ALA A 46 4.53 2.38 19.25
N LYS A 47 4.06 3.50 18.70
CA LYS A 47 2.90 4.23 19.21
C LYS A 47 1.57 3.90 18.51
N LEU A 48 1.60 2.97 17.55
CA LEU A 48 0.41 2.60 16.81
C LEU A 48 -0.43 1.59 17.60
N PRO A 49 -1.77 1.64 17.44
CA PRO A 49 -2.66 0.59 17.93
C PRO A 49 -2.28 -0.76 17.34
N ASP A 50 -2.56 -1.83 18.07
CA ASP A 50 -2.23 -3.19 17.65
C ASP A 50 -2.87 -3.54 16.29
N ASP A 51 -4.15 -3.21 16.10
CA ASP A 51 -4.86 -3.40 14.83
C ASP A 51 -4.20 -2.72 13.63
N ILE A 52 -3.59 -1.55 13.85
CA ILE A 52 -2.91 -0.79 12.79
C ILE A 52 -1.55 -1.39 12.50
N ARG A 53 -0.81 -1.82 13.53
CA ARG A 53 0.46 -2.54 13.35
C ARG A 53 0.25 -3.85 12.60
N THR A 54 -0.80 -4.60 12.94
CA THR A 54 -1.18 -5.83 12.26
C THR A 54 -1.53 -5.56 10.80
N GLY A 55 -2.35 -4.54 10.52
CA GLY A 55 -2.69 -4.16 9.15
C GLY A 55 -1.46 -3.73 8.33
N ILE A 56 -0.52 -3.00 8.93
CA ILE A 56 0.76 -2.63 8.30
C ILE A 56 1.59 -3.88 8.00
N HIS A 57 1.68 -4.80 8.96
CA HIS A 57 2.44 -6.03 8.77
C HIS A 57 1.85 -6.89 7.64
N GLN A 58 0.51 -7.04 7.60
CA GLN A 58 -0.16 -7.72 6.51
C GLN A 58 0.13 -7.05 5.15
N LEU A 59 0.06 -5.72 5.09
CA LEU A 59 0.39 -4.98 3.87
C LEU A 59 1.86 -5.22 3.46
N GLU A 60 2.80 -5.23 4.41
CA GLU A 60 4.20 -5.55 4.12
C GLU A 60 4.39 -6.98 3.60
N CYS A 61 3.64 -7.96 4.12
CA CYS A 61 3.63 -9.31 3.59
C CYS A 61 3.07 -9.37 2.16
N PHE A 62 2.06 -8.56 1.83
CA PHE A 62 1.57 -8.45 0.46
C PHE A 62 2.55 -7.75 -0.47
N MET A 63 3.31 -6.78 0.04
CA MET A 63 4.37 -6.08 -0.70
C MET A 63 5.66 -6.91 -0.84
N ASP A 64 5.75 -8.06 -0.20
CA ASP A 64 6.91 -8.93 -0.32
C ASP A 64 7.00 -9.53 -1.72
N THR A 65 8.03 -9.12 -2.46
CA THR A 65 8.30 -9.61 -3.80
C THR A 65 9.35 -10.72 -3.80
N THR A 66 9.58 -11.38 -2.66
CA THR A 66 10.58 -12.45 -2.58
C THR A 66 10.20 -13.56 -3.55
N GLY A 67 11.09 -13.87 -4.49
CA GLY A 67 10.85 -14.86 -5.54
C GLY A 67 10.24 -14.32 -6.83
N PHE A 68 9.87 -13.04 -6.89
CA PHE A 68 9.46 -12.38 -8.13
C PHE A 68 10.65 -11.64 -8.74
N VAL A 69 11.01 -12.03 -9.96
CA VAL A 69 12.05 -11.35 -10.75
C VAL A 69 11.37 -10.52 -11.80
N ASP A 70 11.71 -9.23 -11.82
CA ASP A 70 11.29 -8.34 -12.89
C ASP A 70 12.17 -8.57 -14.11
N ALA A 71 11.74 -9.49 -14.98
CA ALA A 71 12.48 -9.85 -16.18
C ALA A 71 12.25 -8.85 -17.33
N ASP A 72 11.15 -8.12 -17.31
CA ASP A 72 10.67 -7.26 -18.41
C ASP A 72 10.77 -5.76 -18.10
N GLY A 73 11.12 -5.38 -16.86
CA GLY A 73 11.19 -3.97 -16.44
C GLY A 73 9.85 -3.40 -15.98
N GLU A 74 8.84 -4.25 -15.78
CA GLU A 74 7.48 -3.89 -15.32
C GLU A 74 7.41 -3.61 -13.81
N GLY A 75 8.45 -3.99 -13.07
CA GLY A 75 8.52 -3.91 -11.62
C GLY A 75 8.01 -5.18 -10.93
N ALA A 76 8.78 -5.67 -9.96
CA ALA A 76 8.50 -6.93 -9.26
C ALA A 76 7.10 -6.96 -8.57
N TRP A 77 6.57 -5.80 -8.17
CA TRP A 77 5.21 -5.70 -7.64
C TRP A 77 4.14 -5.95 -8.71
N VAL A 78 4.32 -5.46 -9.93
CA VAL A 78 3.36 -5.69 -11.03
C VAL A 78 3.35 -7.17 -11.40
N CYS A 79 4.52 -7.81 -11.53
CA CYS A 79 4.63 -9.25 -11.78
C CYS A 79 3.95 -10.08 -10.68
N MET A 80 4.15 -9.71 -9.42
CA MET A 80 3.51 -10.35 -8.27
C MET A 80 1.98 -10.17 -8.32
N LEU A 81 1.49 -8.96 -8.57
CA LEU A 81 0.06 -8.64 -8.62
C LEU A 81 -0.66 -9.34 -9.77
N LYS A 82 -0.02 -9.51 -10.93
CA LYS A 82 -0.53 -10.32 -12.04
C LYS A 82 -0.74 -11.79 -11.65
N SER A 83 0.06 -12.29 -10.71
CA SER A 83 -0.04 -13.65 -10.19
C SER A 83 -1.04 -13.79 -9.04
N ARG A 84 -1.61 -12.68 -8.55
CA ARG A 84 -2.54 -12.64 -7.41
C ARG A 84 -4.00 -12.70 -7.87
N SER A 85 -4.85 -13.29 -7.04
CA SER A 85 -6.28 -13.36 -7.33
C SER A 85 -6.94 -11.97 -7.22
N ALA A 86 -8.14 -11.83 -7.79
CA ALA A 86 -8.93 -10.62 -7.59
C ALA A 86 -9.29 -10.40 -6.11
N ASP A 87 -9.42 -11.48 -5.34
CA ASP A 87 -9.67 -11.44 -3.89
C ASP A 87 -8.48 -10.87 -3.10
N ASP A 88 -7.24 -11.34 -3.38
CA ASP A 88 -6.01 -10.76 -2.79
C ASP A 88 -5.93 -9.25 -3.07
N ARG A 89 -6.25 -8.83 -4.30
CA ARG A 89 -6.22 -7.42 -4.70
C ARG A 89 -7.28 -6.61 -3.94
N ALA A 90 -8.50 -7.14 -3.81
CA ALA A 90 -9.55 -6.49 -3.03
C ALA A 90 -9.16 -6.35 -1.55
N GLU A 91 -8.50 -7.37 -0.97
CA GLU A 91 -8.04 -7.31 0.41
C GLU A 91 -6.93 -6.26 0.60
N VAL A 92 -5.99 -6.19 -0.33
CA VAL A 92 -4.97 -5.14 -0.34
C VAL A 92 -5.61 -3.75 -0.39
N GLN A 93 -6.58 -3.52 -1.28
CA GLN A 93 -7.28 -2.24 -1.36
C GLN A 93 -7.99 -1.90 -0.04
N ARG A 94 -8.64 -2.87 0.62
CA ARG A 94 -9.26 -2.68 1.93
C ARG A 94 -8.25 -2.36 3.03
N LEU A 95 -7.09 -2.99 3.03
CA LEU A 95 -6.02 -2.70 3.99
C LEU A 95 -5.50 -1.27 3.80
N ILE A 96 -5.25 -0.86 2.55
CA ILE A 96 -4.79 0.50 2.24
C ILE A 96 -5.85 1.54 2.66
N ASP A 97 -7.12 1.30 2.35
CA ASP A 97 -8.24 2.16 2.75
C ASP A 97 -8.35 2.30 4.27
N LYS A 98 -8.35 1.18 5.01
CA LYS A 98 -8.39 1.17 6.47
C LYS A 98 -7.25 1.99 7.08
N LEU A 99 -6.03 1.79 6.57
CA LEU A 99 -4.84 2.48 7.08
C LEU A 99 -4.89 3.98 6.73
N ALA A 100 -5.27 4.33 5.51
CA ALA A 100 -5.42 5.72 5.07
C ALA A 100 -6.43 6.49 5.92
N GLN A 101 -7.61 5.91 6.15
CA GLN A 101 -8.63 6.52 7.02
C GLN A 101 -8.13 6.70 8.45
N TRP A 102 -7.37 5.73 8.98
CA TRP A 102 -6.81 5.86 10.32
C TRP A 102 -5.81 7.01 10.38
N PHE A 103 -4.86 7.09 9.44
CA PHE A 103 -3.87 8.16 9.40
C PHE A 103 -4.50 9.55 9.22
N ALA A 104 -5.50 9.66 8.33
CA ALA A 104 -6.24 10.90 8.12
C ALA A 104 -6.96 11.38 9.40
N ARG A 105 -7.49 10.46 10.22
CA ARG A 105 -8.10 10.79 11.52
C ARG A 105 -7.09 11.24 12.58
N GLN A 106 -5.80 10.98 12.39
CA GLN A 106 -4.75 11.47 13.29
C GLN A 106 -4.23 12.86 12.91
N GLU A 107 -4.67 13.41 11.77
CA GLU A 107 -4.40 14.79 11.41
C GLU A 107 -5.40 15.73 12.13
N PRO A 108 -4.92 16.78 12.81
CA PRO A 108 -5.76 17.72 13.54
C PRO A 108 -6.49 18.72 12.63
#